data_AF-A0A9P4QNZ1-F1
#
_entry.id   AF-A0A9P4QNZ1-F1
#
_cell.length_a   1.000
_cell.length_b   1.000
_cell.length_c   1.000
_cell.angle_alpha   90.00
_cell.angle_beta   90.00
_cell.angle_gamma   90.00
#
_symmetry.space_group_name_H-M   'P 1'
#
loop_
_entity.id
_entity.type
_entity.pdbx_description
1 polymer ?
#
loop_
_entity_poly.entity_id
_entity_poly.type
_entity_poly.pdbx_seq_one_letter_code
_entity_poly.pdbx_strand_id
1 'polypeptide(L)'
;MSSEDEKHSRSHTGSELDRIMEFLDTGARDGDCQTAEGKNLKRYCRRATDLLGDQDVAPEHVLRALDKIRKKSREISAIDDEQLRKDLKADLYGYGFHTFGLLTVSLFDWTAQTYSKPEESIPALQMICGVIDGVVTLKNTVASWKMKLPQRFKGDRLIKDVDETLVVPLRKLSTSLRGKLRYLEELEQQKRSREQRLAEHQRLEAEKETRENFRALEALRKKRWINLHVARKAVEPDIRRAWKLNAPSLPPLDLEERDANGEPFQRLEVFSKRSTPPVPPCSPLKGPEWPEEAMVALISGLEAYAGPFVFERIFKKYCKPGGSLRNYSVLDLASKAADFKARMIRDFGKHNAIWVKRVPSSWEEVPE
;
A
#
# COMPACT_ATOMS: atom_id res chain seq x y z
N MET A 1 -24.12 18.16 16.83
CA MET A 1 -23.66 19.53 17.16
C MET A 1 -23.09 20.20 15.91
N SER A 2 -23.87 20.35 14.81
CA SER A 2 -23.26 20.64 13.49
C SER A 2 -23.96 21.70 12.62
N SER A 3 -25.05 22.35 13.06
CA SER A 3 -25.74 23.32 12.19
C SER A 3 -25.49 24.80 12.54
N GLU A 4 -25.09 25.09 13.77
CA GLU A 4 -24.87 26.48 14.24
C GLU A 4 -23.42 26.93 14.03
N ASP A 5 -22.44 26.04 14.23
CA ASP A 5 -21.01 26.31 13.99
C ASP A 5 -20.70 26.51 12.49
N GLU A 6 -21.37 25.77 11.60
CA GLU A 6 -21.24 25.95 10.14
C GLU A 6 -21.77 27.30 9.66
N LYS A 7 -22.88 27.79 10.26
CA LYS A 7 -23.46 29.09 9.92
C LYS A 7 -22.60 30.26 10.40
N HIS A 8 -22.00 30.15 11.59
CA HIS A 8 -21.09 31.19 12.10
C HIS A 8 -19.80 31.29 11.28
N SER A 9 -19.22 30.15 10.87
CA SER A 9 -17.97 30.14 10.11
C SER A 9 -18.12 30.74 8.71
N ARG A 10 -19.25 30.50 8.01
CA ARG A 10 -19.50 31.06 6.66
C ARG A 10 -19.73 32.56 6.65
N SER A 11 -20.36 33.13 7.69
CA SER A 11 -20.57 34.59 7.74
C SER A 11 -19.26 35.35 7.97
N HIS A 12 -18.32 34.74 8.71
CA HIS A 12 -17.05 35.37 9.05
C HIS A 12 -16.03 35.35 7.89
N THR A 13 -15.98 34.28 7.08
CA THR A 13 -15.07 34.24 5.92
C THR A 13 -15.48 35.23 4.83
N GLY A 14 -16.77 35.35 4.55
CA GLY A 14 -17.31 36.35 3.61
C GLY A 14 -17.00 37.77 4.08
N SER A 15 -17.29 38.08 5.34
CA SER A 15 -17.08 39.42 5.90
C SER A 15 -15.61 39.89 5.86
N GLU A 16 -14.63 39.00 6.08
CA GLU A 16 -13.22 39.41 6.00
C GLU A 16 -12.71 39.49 4.56
N LEU A 17 -13.27 38.72 3.63
CA LEU A 17 -12.97 38.84 2.20
C LEU A 17 -13.52 40.16 1.63
N ASP A 18 -14.74 40.55 2.02
CA ASP A 18 -15.35 41.83 1.63
C ASP A 18 -14.48 43.03 2.03
N ARG A 19 -13.86 42.98 3.22
CA ARG A 19 -12.93 44.03 3.70
C ARG A 19 -11.64 44.07 2.87
N ILE A 20 -11.18 42.93 2.38
CA ILE A 20 -10.04 42.87 1.45
C ILE A 20 -10.43 43.48 0.10
N MET A 21 -11.65 43.22 -0.40
CA MET A 21 -12.15 43.85 -1.62
C MET A 21 -12.28 45.37 -1.47
N GLU A 22 -12.81 45.85 -0.34
CA GLU A 22 -12.89 47.29 -0.03
C GLU A 22 -11.50 47.95 -0.05
N PHE A 23 -10.47 47.27 0.48
CA PHE A 23 -9.09 47.74 0.37
C PHE A 23 -8.59 47.77 -1.08
N LEU A 24 -9.02 46.85 -1.95
CA LEU A 24 -8.61 46.84 -3.35
C LEU A 24 -9.25 47.99 -4.14
N ASP A 25 -10.50 48.31 -3.84
CA ASP A 25 -11.25 49.39 -4.50
C ASP A 25 -10.72 50.77 -4.08
N THR A 26 -10.41 50.95 -2.80
CA THR A 26 -9.99 52.24 -2.23
C THR A 26 -8.47 52.44 -2.20
N GLY A 27 -7.70 51.36 -2.17
CA GLY A 27 -6.25 51.36 -1.98
C GLY A 27 -5.43 51.37 -3.26
N ALA A 28 -6.08 51.42 -4.43
CA ALA A 28 -5.38 51.54 -5.71
C ALA A 28 -4.66 52.90 -5.81
N ARG A 29 -3.40 52.88 -6.27
CA ARG A 29 -2.58 54.09 -6.42
C ARG A 29 -1.91 54.15 -7.77
N ASP A 30 -1.84 55.36 -8.30
CA ASP A 30 -1.12 55.64 -9.54
C ASP A 30 0.39 55.51 -9.33
N GLY A 31 1.05 54.83 -10.28
CA GLY A 31 2.49 54.65 -10.30
C GLY A 31 2.96 53.20 -10.37
N ASP A 32 4.27 53.03 -10.20
CA ASP A 32 4.90 51.71 -10.25
C ASP A 32 6.04 51.59 -9.24
N CYS A 33 6.42 50.34 -8.94
CA CYS A 33 7.58 50.04 -8.12
C CYS A 33 8.84 50.64 -8.76
N GLN A 34 9.74 51.19 -7.96
CA GLN A 34 11.00 51.76 -8.45
C GLN A 34 12.12 50.72 -8.47
N THR A 35 12.19 49.86 -7.45
CA THR A 35 13.16 48.78 -7.31
C THR A 35 12.90 47.64 -8.28
N ALA A 36 13.97 46.96 -8.72
CA ALA A 36 13.86 45.81 -9.62
C ALA A 36 13.12 44.64 -8.94
N GLU A 37 13.33 44.47 -7.65
CA GLU A 37 12.74 43.44 -6.79
C GLU A 37 11.23 43.65 -6.66
N GLY A 38 10.79 44.88 -6.37
CA GLY A 38 9.38 45.25 -6.32
C GLY A 38 8.69 45.05 -7.66
N LYS A 39 9.30 45.51 -8.77
CA LYS A 39 8.78 45.31 -10.13
C LYS A 39 8.64 43.83 -10.47
N ASN A 40 9.64 43.01 -10.15
CA ASN A 40 9.64 41.58 -10.42
C ASN A 40 8.56 40.86 -9.62
N LEU A 41 8.43 41.16 -8.32
CA LEU A 41 7.38 40.57 -7.48
C LEU A 41 5.99 40.94 -7.99
N LYS A 42 5.75 42.23 -8.27
CA LYS A 42 4.50 42.73 -8.86
C LYS A 42 4.18 42.03 -10.19
N ARG A 43 5.19 41.83 -11.05
CA ARG A 43 5.05 41.10 -12.32
C ARG A 43 4.67 39.64 -12.10
N TYR A 44 5.27 38.96 -11.13
CA TYR A 44 4.91 37.57 -10.83
C TYR A 44 3.48 37.46 -10.29
N CYS A 45 3.08 38.36 -9.38
CA CYS A 45 1.71 38.38 -8.87
C CYS A 45 0.70 38.66 -9.99
N ARG A 46 0.94 39.66 -10.86
CA ARG A 46 0.06 39.95 -12.01
C ARG A 46 -0.06 38.77 -12.96
N ARG A 47 1.05 38.15 -13.35
CA ARG A 47 1.02 36.95 -14.21
C ARG A 47 0.25 35.79 -13.57
N ALA A 48 0.34 35.64 -12.25
CA ALA A 48 -0.44 34.64 -11.55
C ALA A 48 -1.93 35.01 -11.52
N THR A 49 -2.28 36.28 -11.31
CA THR A 49 -3.66 36.78 -11.44
C THR A 49 -4.22 36.56 -12.85
N ASP A 50 -3.47 36.90 -13.88
CA ASP A 50 -3.87 36.69 -15.28
C ASP A 50 -4.10 35.20 -15.57
N LEU A 51 -3.22 34.34 -15.04
CA LEU A 51 -3.37 32.89 -15.14
C LEU A 51 -4.62 32.38 -14.42
N LEU A 52 -4.97 32.94 -13.26
CA LEU A 52 -6.18 32.56 -12.51
C LEU A 52 -7.47 33.01 -13.20
N GLY A 53 -7.40 33.98 -14.13
CA GLY A 53 -8.54 34.41 -14.94
C GLY A 53 -8.87 33.48 -16.11
N ASP A 54 -8.00 32.52 -16.41
CA ASP A 54 -8.20 31.54 -17.48
C ASP A 54 -8.91 30.28 -16.93
N GLN A 55 -10.03 29.89 -17.54
CA GLN A 55 -10.97 28.90 -17.01
C GLN A 55 -10.43 27.46 -17.08
N ASP A 56 -9.48 27.19 -17.98
CA ASP A 56 -8.97 25.84 -18.24
C ASP A 56 -7.58 25.57 -17.62
N VAL A 57 -7.18 26.36 -16.63
CA VAL A 57 -5.85 26.22 -16.03
C VAL A 57 -5.79 25.07 -15.04
N ALA A 58 -4.89 24.12 -15.31
CA ALA A 58 -4.58 23.01 -14.42
C ALA A 58 -4.02 23.50 -13.06
N PRO A 59 -4.45 22.92 -11.91
CA PRO A 59 -4.00 23.34 -10.58
C PRO A 59 -2.47 23.36 -10.39
N GLU A 60 -1.74 22.49 -11.08
CA GLU A 60 -0.28 22.39 -11.03
C GLU A 60 0.38 23.65 -11.59
N HIS A 61 -0.25 24.32 -12.57
CA HIS A 61 0.24 25.57 -13.14
C HIS A 61 0.11 26.71 -12.14
N VAL A 62 -1.03 26.77 -11.45
CA VAL A 62 -1.27 27.73 -10.36
C VAL A 62 -0.26 27.53 -9.25
N LEU A 63 -0.08 26.29 -8.76
CA LEU A 63 0.90 25.97 -7.72
C LEU A 63 2.31 26.42 -8.09
N ARG A 64 2.75 26.14 -9.33
CA ARG A 64 4.06 26.60 -9.83
C ARG A 64 4.19 28.12 -9.86
N ALA A 65 3.13 28.85 -10.20
CA ALA A 65 3.12 30.30 -10.18
C ALA A 65 3.23 30.84 -8.74
N LEU A 66 2.45 30.27 -7.81
CA LEU A 66 2.48 30.63 -6.40
C LEU A 66 3.85 30.35 -5.76
N ASP A 67 4.50 29.24 -6.11
CA ASP A 67 5.83 28.92 -5.60
C ASP A 67 6.92 29.88 -6.10
N LYS A 68 6.81 30.38 -7.34
CA LYS A 68 7.70 31.45 -7.83
C LYS A 68 7.55 32.72 -7.00
N ILE A 69 6.31 33.08 -6.64
CA ILE A 69 6.02 34.24 -5.78
C ILE A 69 6.60 34.02 -4.39
N ARG A 70 6.36 32.86 -3.77
CA ARG A 70 6.92 32.51 -2.44
C ARG A 70 8.45 32.50 -2.45
N LYS A 71 9.08 31.98 -3.50
CA LYS A 71 10.54 32.03 -3.68
C LYS A 71 11.01 33.48 -3.74
N LYS A 72 10.34 34.32 -4.54
CA LYS A 72 10.74 35.72 -4.68
C LYS A 72 10.56 36.53 -3.38
N SER A 73 9.50 36.27 -2.63
CA SER A 73 9.29 36.87 -1.30
C SER A 73 10.42 36.49 -0.33
N ARG A 74 10.90 35.23 -0.35
CA ARG A 74 12.04 34.79 0.46
C ARG A 74 13.35 35.47 0.05
N GLU A 75 13.60 35.65 -1.24
CA GLU A 75 14.75 36.41 -1.74
C GLU A 75 14.71 37.86 -1.23
N ILE A 76 13.53 38.49 -1.23
CA ILE A 76 13.34 39.84 -0.69
C ILE A 76 13.64 39.91 0.81
N SER A 77 13.20 38.91 1.57
CA SER A 77 13.48 38.82 3.00
C SER A 77 14.97 38.72 3.32
N ALA A 78 15.80 38.24 2.38
CA ALA A 78 17.23 38.04 2.55
C ALA A 78 18.11 39.22 2.06
N ILE A 79 17.51 40.27 1.51
CA ILE A 79 18.26 41.48 1.11
C ILE A 79 18.83 42.13 2.36
N ASP A 80 20.12 42.47 2.39
CA ASP A 80 20.79 43.14 3.52
C ASP A 80 21.09 44.63 3.31
N ASP A 81 21.07 45.09 2.06
CA ASP A 81 21.32 46.49 1.71
C ASP A 81 20.22 47.41 2.30
N GLU A 82 20.61 48.36 3.15
CA GLU A 82 19.69 49.25 3.86
C GLU A 82 18.94 50.20 2.94
N GLN A 83 19.62 50.78 1.93
CA GLN A 83 19.01 51.71 1.00
C GLN A 83 18.00 50.98 0.09
N LEU A 84 18.39 49.80 -0.41
CA LEU A 84 17.50 48.95 -1.19
C LEU A 84 16.29 48.51 -0.37
N ARG A 85 16.46 48.11 0.90
CA ARG A 85 15.34 47.76 1.78
C ARG A 85 14.39 48.94 1.98
N LYS A 86 14.92 50.17 2.12
CA LYS A 86 14.10 51.38 2.29
C LYS A 86 13.23 51.65 1.05
N ASP A 87 13.84 51.59 -0.12
CA ASP A 87 13.14 51.84 -1.39
C ASP A 87 12.15 50.70 -1.70
N LEU A 88 12.53 49.45 -1.44
CA LEU A 88 11.65 48.30 -1.59
C LEU A 88 10.48 48.33 -0.60
N LYS A 89 10.70 48.78 0.64
CA LYS A 89 9.63 48.98 1.61
C LYS A 89 8.61 49.99 1.08
N ALA A 90 9.05 51.08 0.45
CA ALA A 90 8.16 52.05 -0.17
C ALA A 90 7.37 51.43 -1.33
N ASP A 91 8.01 50.62 -2.17
CA ASP A 91 7.34 49.94 -3.27
C ASP A 91 6.31 48.91 -2.81
N LEU A 92 6.60 48.15 -1.76
CA LEU A 92 5.71 47.11 -1.25
C LEU A 92 4.45 47.71 -0.61
N TYR A 93 4.61 48.75 0.23
CA TYR A 93 3.48 49.47 0.82
C TYR A 93 2.72 50.34 -0.19
N GLY A 94 3.42 50.86 -1.21
CA GLY A 94 2.80 51.64 -2.28
C GLY A 94 1.96 50.80 -3.23
N TYR A 95 2.49 49.65 -3.67
CA TYR A 95 1.92 48.87 -4.79
C TYR A 95 1.92 47.35 -4.57
N GLY A 96 2.90 46.80 -3.87
CA GLY A 96 3.08 45.35 -3.72
C GLY A 96 1.91 44.68 -3.00
N PHE A 97 1.50 45.21 -1.85
CA PHE A 97 0.41 44.64 -1.06
C PHE A 97 -0.96 44.74 -1.74
N HIS A 98 -1.21 45.79 -2.52
CA HIS A 98 -2.40 45.87 -3.38
C HIS A 98 -2.43 44.73 -4.41
N THR A 99 -1.29 44.50 -5.07
CA THR A 99 -1.16 43.39 -6.04
C THR A 99 -1.33 42.02 -5.38
N PHE A 100 -0.87 41.84 -4.14
CA PHE A 100 -1.13 40.62 -3.38
C PHE A 100 -2.60 40.44 -2.99
N GLY A 101 -3.30 41.53 -2.65
CA GLY A 101 -4.74 41.49 -2.41
C GLY A 101 -5.48 41.01 -3.66
N LEU A 102 -5.15 41.57 -4.84
CA LEU A 102 -5.74 41.13 -6.12
C LEU A 102 -5.50 39.64 -6.37
N LEU A 103 -4.25 39.18 -6.19
CA LEU A 103 -3.92 37.76 -6.30
C LEU A 103 -4.73 36.90 -5.33
N THR A 104 -4.91 37.36 -4.08
CA THR A 104 -5.64 36.62 -3.06
C THR A 104 -7.11 36.47 -3.46
N VAL A 105 -7.78 37.56 -3.86
CA VAL A 105 -9.18 37.52 -4.32
C VAL A 105 -9.32 36.66 -5.56
N SER A 106 -8.45 36.84 -6.56
CA SER A 106 -8.47 36.03 -7.79
C SER A 106 -8.29 34.54 -7.49
N LEU A 107 -7.49 34.18 -6.48
CA LEU A 107 -7.32 32.80 -6.06
C LEU A 107 -8.57 32.25 -5.38
N PHE A 108 -9.27 33.05 -4.56
CA PHE A 108 -10.57 32.66 -4.02
C PHE A 108 -11.59 32.40 -5.13
N ASP A 109 -11.69 33.29 -6.12
CA ASP A 109 -12.62 33.15 -7.23
C ASP A 109 -12.29 31.93 -8.09
N TRP A 110 -11.01 31.75 -8.45
CA TRP A 110 -10.56 30.60 -9.23
C TRP A 110 -10.77 29.28 -8.49
N THR A 111 -10.49 29.24 -7.17
CA THR A 111 -10.75 28.01 -6.39
C THR A 111 -12.25 27.72 -6.28
N ALA A 112 -13.11 28.73 -6.18
CA ALA A 112 -14.57 28.58 -6.23
C ALA A 112 -15.10 28.04 -7.56
N GLN A 113 -14.44 28.37 -8.67
CA GLN A 113 -14.77 27.83 -9.99
C GLN A 113 -14.24 26.41 -10.19
N THR A 114 -13.00 26.15 -9.73
CA THR A 114 -12.30 24.87 -9.95
C THR A 114 -12.80 23.76 -9.01
N TYR A 115 -13.13 24.10 -7.77
CA TYR A 115 -13.59 23.16 -6.76
C TYR A 115 -15.05 23.46 -6.42
N SER A 116 -15.95 22.48 -6.58
CA SER A 116 -17.39 22.66 -6.31
C SER A 116 -17.67 23.23 -4.90
N LYS A 117 -16.80 22.93 -3.94
CA LYS A 117 -16.81 23.49 -2.59
C LYS A 117 -15.38 23.73 -2.10
N PRO A 118 -14.83 24.95 -2.26
CA PRO A 118 -13.44 25.25 -1.88
C PRO A 118 -13.18 25.03 -0.39
N GLU A 119 -14.18 25.33 0.45
CA GLU A 119 -14.09 25.19 1.91
C GLU A 119 -13.99 23.73 2.37
N GLU A 120 -14.37 22.77 1.52
CA GLU A 120 -14.31 21.33 1.78
C GLU A 120 -13.12 20.67 1.03
N SER A 121 -12.33 21.44 0.29
CA SER A 121 -11.21 20.95 -0.52
C SER A 121 -9.87 21.26 0.14
N ILE A 122 -9.18 20.21 0.61
CA ILE A 122 -7.83 20.31 1.18
C ILE A 122 -6.86 21.03 0.22
N PRO A 123 -6.76 20.67 -1.08
CA PRO A 123 -5.87 21.37 -2.01
C PRO A 123 -6.18 22.86 -2.16
N ALA A 124 -7.46 23.22 -2.24
CA ALA A 124 -7.88 24.62 -2.34
C ALA A 124 -7.46 25.43 -1.10
N LEU A 125 -7.77 24.90 0.09
CA LEU A 125 -7.41 25.53 1.36
C LEU A 125 -5.89 25.67 1.54
N GLN A 126 -5.11 24.66 1.12
CA GLN A 126 -3.63 24.73 1.17
C GLN A 126 -3.08 25.84 0.25
N MET A 127 -3.63 26.01 -0.94
CA MET A 127 -3.24 27.08 -1.86
C MET A 127 -3.55 28.46 -1.26
N ILE A 128 -4.79 28.66 -0.83
CA ILE A 128 -5.28 29.92 -0.25
C ILE A 128 -4.47 30.28 1.00
N CYS A 129 -4.41 29.38 1.99
CA CYS A 129 -3.66 29.60 3.24
C CYS A 129 -2.20 29.94 2.94
N GLY A 130 -1.56 29.20 2.02
CA GLY A 130 -0.17 29.42 1.71
C GLY A 130 0.12 30.74 0.98
N VAL A 131 -0.84 31.35 0.28
CA VAL A 131 -0.70 32.72 -0.25
C VAL A 131 -0.87 33.73 0.87
N ILE A 132 -1.95 33.62 1.66
CA ILE A 132 -2.22 34.53 2.78
C ILE A 132 -1.04 34.57 3.75
N ASP A 133 -0.52 33.42 4.12
CA ASP A 133 0.62 33.28 5.01
C ASP A 133 1.89 33.91 4.42
N GLY A 134 2.08 33.77 3.11
CA GLY A 134 3.16 34.42 2.38
C GLY A 134 3.09 35.94 2.46
N VAL A 135 1.90 36.51 2.27
CA VAL A 135 1.66 37.96 2.38
C VAL A 135 1.92 38.46 3.80
N VAL A 136 1.34 37.78 4.81
CA VAL A 136 1.52 38.14 6.22
C VAL A 136 2.99 38.05 6.64
N THR A 137 3.70 37.01 6.18
CA THR A 137 5.13 36.82 6.47
C THR A 137 5.97 37.92 5.84
N LEU A 138 5.77 38.20 4.55
CA LEU A 138 6.46 39.29 3.86
C LEU A 138 6.23 40.62 4.57
N LYS A 139 4.99 40.91 4.96
CA LYS A 139 4.66 42.11 5.74
C LYS A 139 5.43 42.18 7.05
N ASN A 140 5.46 41.09 7.81
CA ASN A 140 6.16 41.06 9.09
C ASN A 140 7.67 41.30 8.90
N THR A 141 8.27 40.72 7.85
CA THR A 141 9.69 40.95 7.51
C THR A 141 9.96 42.42 7.14
N VAL A 142 9.12 43.00 6.29
CA VAL A 142 9.29 44.40 5.86
C VAL A 142 9.08 45.36 7.03
N ALA A 143 8.17 45.03 7.94
CA ALA A 143 7.96 45.78 9.17
C ALA A 143 9.17 45.69 10.12
N SER A 144 9.83 44.53 10.21
CA SER A 144 10.98 44.33 11.11
C SER A 144 12.22 45.12 10.73
N TRP A 145 12.30 45.64 9.51
CA TRP A 145 13.42 46.49 9.10
C TRP A 145 13.47 47.86 9.81
N LYS A 146 12.44 48.26 10.58
CA LYS A 146 12.39 49.49 11.41
C LYS A 146 12.71 50.83 10.70
N MET A 147 12.79 50.86 9.37
CA MET A 147 13.03 52.09 8.60
C MET A 147 11.77 52.96 8.48
N LYS A 148 11.96 54.28 8.49
CA LYS A 148 10.92 55.27 8.19
C LYS A 148 10.67 55.33 6.70
N LEU A 149 9.40 55.26 6.31
CA LEU A 149 8.97 55.44 4.93
C LEU A 149 9.01 56.94 4.57
N PRO A 150 9.57 57.32 3.40
CA PRO A 150 9.45 58.68 2.92
C PRO A 150 7.97 58.97 2.68
N GLN A 151 7.44 59.96 3.39
CA GLN A 151 6.04 60.36 3.25
C GLN A 151 5.90 61.11 1.92
N ARG A 152 5.51 60.39 0.86
CA ARG A 152 5.40 60.96 -0.50
C ARG A 152 4.20 61.91 -0.64
N PHE A 153 3.17 61.75 0.19
CA PHE A 153 1.96 62.59 0.18
C PHE A 153 1.57 63.06 1.59
N LYS A 154 1.02 64.28 1.73
CA LYS A 154 0.44 64.75 3.00
C LYS A 154 -0.80 63.92 3.33
N GLY A 155 -0.86 63.35 4.54
CA GLY A 155 -1.98 62.51 4.99
C GLY A 155 -1.86 61.02 4.63
N ASP A 156 -0.74 60.62 4.01
CA ASP A 156 -0.53 59.26 3.53
C ASP A 156 -0.42 58.27 4.71
N ARG A 157 -1.45 57.44 4.85
CA ARG A 157 -1.56 56.41 5.89
C ARG A 157 -1.19 55.02 5.37
N LEU A 158 -0.33 54.94 4.34
CA LEU A 158 0.15 53.70 3.68
C LEU A 158 0.24 52.47 4.59
N ILE A 159 1.00 52.61 5.67
CA ILE A 159 1.30 51.51 6.59
C ILE A 159 0.04 51.12 7.36
N LYS A 160 -0.70 52.11 7.84
CA LYS A 160 -1.91 51.90 8.64
C LYS A 160 -3.00 51.26 7.79
N ASP A 161 -3.19 51.73 6.56
CA ASP A 161 -4.19 51.18 5.63
C ASP A 161 -3.87 49.71 5.35
N VAL A 162 -2.65 49.39 4.89
CA VAL A 162 -2.24 47.99 4.67
C VAL A 162 -2.39 47.14 5.94
N ASP A 163 -2.01 47.65 7.10
CA ASP A 163 -2.07 46.90 8.35
C ASP A 163 -3.51 46.62 8.77
N GLU A 164 -4.40 47.62 8.76
CA GLU A 164 -5.76 47.53 9.28
C GLU A 164 -6.76 46.95 8.29
N THR A 165 -6.65 47.28 7.00
CA THR A 165 -7.66 46.92 5.99
C THR A 165 -7.27 45.71 5.15
N LEU A 166 -5.97 45.34 5.08
CA LEU A 166 -5.53 44.12 4.39
C LEU A 166 -5.03 43.06 5.36
N VAL A 167 -3.99 43.36 6.15
CA VAL A 167 -3.27 42.34 6.94
C VAL A 167 -4.11 41.79 8.09
N VAL A 168 -4.87 42.64 8.79
CA VAL A 168 -5.75 42.19 9.89
C VAL A 168 -6.84 41.24 9.38
N PRO A 169 -7.62 41.56 8.33
CA PRO A 169 -8.56 40.61 7.73
C PRO A 169 -7.90 39.32 7.26
N LEU A 170 -6.75 39.42 6.57
CA LEU A 170 -5.99 38.25 6.13
C LEU A 170 -5.58 37.32 7.28
N ARG A 171 -5.17 37.86 8.43
CA ARG A 171 -4.80 37.04 9.61
C ARG A 171 -6.01 36.29 10.18
N LYS A 172 -7.17 36.96 10.27
CA LYS A 172 -8.40 36.32 10.73
C LYS A 172 -8.85 35.23 9.77
N LEU A 173 -8.83 35.53 8.47
CA LEU A 173 -9.16 34.59 7.41
C LEU A 173 -8.23 33.37 7.42
N SER A 174 -6.90 33.57 7.51
CA SER A 174 -5.92 32.47 7.65
C SER A 174 -6.22 31.60 8.87
N THR A 175 -6.55 32.20 10.01
CA THR A 175 -6.87 31.45 11.24
C THR A 175 -8.09 30.57 11.04
N SER A 176 -9.15 31.11 10.45
CA SER A 176 -10.39 30.36 10.16
C SER A 176 -10.14 29.22 9.18
N LEU A 177 -9.47 29.50 8.05
CA LEU A 177 -9.22 28.52 6.99
C LEU A 177 -8.25 27.42 7.43
N ARG A 178 -7.24 27.74 8.25
CA ARG A 178 -6.35 26.72 8.83
C ARG A 178 -7.08 25.80 9.80
N GLY A 179 -8.03 26.33 10.57
CA GLY A 179 -8.90 25.51 11.42
C GLY A 179 -9.68 24.48 10.59
N LYS A 180 -10.30 24.94 9.49
CA LYS A 180 -11.00 24.06 8.54
C LYS A 180 -10.04 23.04 7.88
N LEU A 181 -8.89 23.49 7.42
CA LEU A 181 -7.89 22.63 6.78
C LEU A 181 -7.45 21.50 7.71
N ARG A 182 -7.10 21.82 8.96
CA ARG A 182 -6.71 20.83 9.96
C ARG A 182 -7.83 19.81 10.21
N TYR A 183 -9.07 20.28 10.36
CA TYR A 183 -10.22 19.39 10.55
C TYR A 183 -10.39 18.41 9.39
N LEU A 184 -10.27 18.87 8.14
CA LEU A 184 -10.38 18.02 6.96
C LEU A 184 -9.22 17.03 6.85
N GLU A 185 -7.99 17.46 7.12
CA GLU A 185 -6.80 16.59 7.14
C GLU A 185 -6.94 15.48 8.20
N GLU A 186 -7.46 15.80 9.39
CA GLU A 186 -7.75 14.83 10.44
C GLU A 186 -8.83 13.82 10.00
N LEU A 187 -9.89 14.29 9.35
CA LEU A 187 -10.98 13.44 8.87
C LEU A 187 -10.50 12.49 7.77
N GLU A 188 -9.71 12.97 6.82
CA GLU A 188 -9.11 12.14 5.78
C GLU A 188 -8.15 11.10 6.37
N GLN A 189 -7.31 11.51 7.33
CA GLN A 189 -6.39 10.60 8.00
C GLN A 189 -7.12 9.51 8.80
N GLN A 190 -8.21 9.84 9.47
CA GLN A 190 -9.06 8.85 10.16
C GLN A 190 -9.67 7.86 9.17
N LYS A 191 -10.16 8.33 8.03
CA LYS A 191 -10.70 7.45 6.97
C LYS A 191 -9.64 6.49 6.45
N ARG A 192 -8.45 6.99 6.09
CA ARG A 192 -7.32 6.16 5.63
C ARG A 192 -6.90 5.13 6.68
N SER A 193 -6.82 5.53 7.95
CA SER A 193 -6.49 4.60 9.04
C SER A 193 -7.54 3.51 9.20
N ARG A 194 -8.83 3.84 9.07
CA ARG A 194 -9.91 2.85 9.13
C ARG A 194 -9.85 1.84 7.98
N GLU A 195 -9.61 2.32 6.76
CA GLU A 195 -9.47 1.48 5.57
C GLU A 195 -8.26 0.53 5.69
N GLN A 196 -7.12 1.03 6.18
CA GLN A 196 -5.92 0.22 6.42
C GLN A 196 -6.17 -0.89 7.44
N ARG A 197 -6.83 -0.58 8.57
CA ARG A 197 -7.17 -1.59 9.58
C ARG A 197 -8.12 -2.66 9.04
N LEU A 198 -9.09 -2.26 8.20
CA LEU A 198 -10.01 -3.21 7.58
C LEU A 198 -9.28 -4.14 6.61
N ALA A 199 -8.39 -3.60 5.78
CA ALA A 199 -7.59 -4.40 4.85
C ALA A 199 -6.64 -5.36 5.58
N GLU A 200 -6.00 -4.92 6.67
CA GLU A 200 -5.16 -5.77 7.50
C GLU A 200 -5.96 -6.90 8.16
N HIS A 201 -7.13 -6.59 8.71
CA HIS A 201 -8.03 -7.58 9.29
C HIS A 201 -8.45 -8.64 8.25
N GLN A 202 -8.84 -8.22 7.05
CA GLN A 202 -9.20 -9.15 5.97
C GLN A 202 -8.04 -10.06 5.57
N ARG A 203 -6.81 -9.51 5.51
CA ARG A 203 -5.61 -10.29 5.22
C ARG A 203 -5.35 -11.36 6.29
N LEU A 204 -5.46 -10.99 7.56
CA LEU A 204 -5.26 -11.91 8.69
C LEU A 204 -6.30 -13.03 8.70
N GLU A 205 -7.57 -12.73 8.42
CA GLU A 205 -8.62 -13.74 8.33
C GLU A 205 -8.39 -14.69 7.16
N ALA A 206 -7.98 -14.20 5.99
CA ALA A 206 -7.63 -15.06 4.85
C ALA A 206 -6.40 -15.95 5.13
N GLU A 207 -5.39 -15.42 5.82
CA GLU A 207 -4.23 -16.21 6.26
C GLU A 207 -4.63 -17.29 7.28
N LYS A 208 -5.53 -16.96 8.20
CA LYS A 208 -6.07 -17.91 9.17
C LYS A 208 -6.86 -19.01 8.49
N GLU A 209 -7.75 -18.66 7.55
CA GLU A 209 -8.55 -19.63 6.79
C GLU A 209 -7.66 -20.57 5.96
N THR A 210 -6.67 -20.04 5.25
CA THR A 210 -5.71 -20.86 4.49
C THR A 210 -4.92 -21.81 5.41
N ARG A 211 -4.48 -21.33 6.58
CA ARG A 211 -3.78 -22.14 7.57
C ARG A 211 -4.67 -23.22 8.17
N GLU A 212 -5.93 -22.91 8.45
CA GLU A 212 -6.92 -23.87 8.97
C GLU A 212 -7.24 -24.94 7.93
N ASN A 213 -7.45 -24.56 6.66
CA ASN A 213 -7.65 -25.48 5.55
C ASN A 213 -6.45 -26.40 5.35
N PHE A 214 -5.24 -25.86 5.42
CA PHE A 214 -4.01 -26.65 5.34
C PHE A 214 -3.91 -27.67 6.48
N ARG A 215 -4.16 -27.24 7.74
CA ARG A 215 -4.18 -28.13 8.90
C ARG A 215 -5.24 -29.22 8.80
N ALA A 216 -6.42 -28.88 8.29
CA ALA A 216 -7.50 -29.85 8.08
C ALA A 216 -7.09 -30.92 7.05
N LEU A 217 -6.46 -30.50 5.95
CA LEU A 217 -5.95 -31.41 4.93
C LEU A 217 -4.83 -32.32 5.47
N GLU A 218 -3.88 -31.77 6.24
CA GLU A 218 -2.84 -32.55 6.92
C GLU A 218 -3.43 -33.60 7.87
N ALA A 219 -4.46 -33.23 8.64
CA ALA A 219 -5.14 -34.15 9.55
C ALA A 219 -5.81 -35.32 8.81
N LEU A 220 -6.47 -35.04 7.67
CA LEU A 220 -7.07 -36.07 6.83
C LEU A 220 -6.02 -37.03 6.26
N ARG A 221 -4.91 -36.50 5.75
CA ARG A 221 -3.78 -37.31 5.24
C ARG A 221 -3.17 -38.18 6.32
N LYS A 222 -2.91 -37.62 7.50
CA LYS A 222 -2.40 -38.37 8.65
C LYS A 222 -3.34 -39.52 9.05
N LYS A 223 -4.65 -39.26 9.05
CA LYS A 223 -5.65 -40.30 9.31
C LYS A 223 -5.61 -41.41 8.25
N ARG A 224 -5.50 -41.07 6.96
CA ARG A 224 -5.37 -42.03 5.85
C ARG A 224 -4.14 -42.92 6.02
N TRP A 225 -2.99 -42.32 6.32
CA TRP A 225 -1.73 -43.03 6.56
C TRP A 225 -1.83 -44.07 7.67
N ILE A 226 -2.38 -43.65 8.82
CA ILE A 226 -2.60 -44.53 9.97
C ILE A 226 -3.53 -45.68 9.58
N ASN A 227 -4.63 -45.39 8.88
CA ASN A 227 -5.58 -46.41 8.45
C ASN A 227 -4.96 -47.46 7.53
N LEU A 228 -4.07 -47.07 6.61
CA LEU A 228 -3.36 -48.01 5.75
C LEU A 228 -2.45 -48.94 6.56
N HIS A 229 -1.75 -48.44 7.57
CA HIS A 229 -0.92 -49.26 8.46
C HIS A 229 -1.75 -50.21 9.31
N VAL A 230 -2.88 -49.74 9.83
CA VAL A 230 -3.84 -50.59 10.56
C VAL A 230 -4.33 -51.73 9.64
N ALA A 231 -4.74 -51.41 8.41
CA ALA A 231 -5.18 -52.41 7.43
C ALA A 231 -4.08 -53.42 7.08
N ARG A 232 -2.83 -52.95 6.95
CA ARG A 232 -1.67 -53.80 6.66
C ARG A 232 -1.30 -54.72 7.83
N LYS A 233 -1.42 -54.25 9.06
CA LYS A 233 -1.20 -55.06 10.28
C LYS A 233 -2.28 -56.12 10.45
N ALA A 234 -3.54 -55.80 10.12
CA ALA A 234 -4.67 -56.71 10.28
C ALA A 234 -4.56 -58.00 9.45
N VAL A 235 -3.75 -58.01 8.37
CA VAL A 235 -3.55 -59.18 7.51
C VAL A 235 -2.33 -60.04 7.88
N GLU A 236 -1.50 -59.61 8.85
CA GLU A 236 -0.32 -60.35 9.30
C GLU A 236 -0.61 -61.12 10.59
N PRO A 237 -0.67 -62.47 10.56
CA PRO A 237 -0.93 -63.28 11.75
C PRO A 237 0.28 -63.39 12.69
N ASP A 238 1.51 -63.17 12.21
CA ASP A 238 2.70 -63.19 13.07
C ASP A 238 2.83 -61.86 13.82
N ILE A 239 2.58 -61.90 15.12
CA ILE A 239 2.69 -60.75 16.02
C ILE A 239 4.06 -60.07 15.86
N ARG A 240 5.16 -60.82 15.87
CA ARG A 240 6.53 -60.24 15.80
C ARG A 240 6.74 -59.46 14.50
N ARG A 241 6.10 -59.87 13.40
CA ARG A 241 6.14 -59.16 12.12
C ARG A 241 5.18 -57.97 12.10
N ALA A 242 4.00 -58.11 12.68
CA ALA A 242 3.05 -57.02 12.83
C ALA A 242 3.64 -55.82 13.59
N TRP A 243 4.52 -56.06 14.57
CA TRP A 243 5.27 -55.01 15.27
C TRP A 243 6.23 -54.23 14.35
N LYS A 244 6.85 -54.90 13.36
CA LYS A 244 7.72 -54.25 12.37
C LYS A 244 6.95 -53.45 11.30
N LEU A 245 5.63 -53.59 11.26
CA LEU A 245 4.72 -52.89 10.35
C LEU A 245 4.02 -51.69 11.03
N ASN A 246 4.50 -51.26 12.20
CA ASN A 246 4.01 -50.05 12.84
C ASN A 246 4.19 -48.84 11.93
N ALA A 247 3.21 -47.94 11.94
CA ALA A 247 3.32 -46.68 11.20
C ALA A 247 4.56 -45.93 11.70
N PRO A 248 5.56 -45.66 10.84
CA PRO A 248 6.55 -44.66 11.19
C PRO A 248 5.86 -43.31 11.39
N SER A 249 6.54 -42.35 12.02
CA SER A 249 6.16 -40.94 11.91
C SER A 249 5.83 -40.65 10.45
N LEU A 250 4.77 -39.86 10.22
CA LEU A 250 4.35 -39.47 8.88
C LEU A 250 5.62 -39.13 8.09
N PRO A 251 5.87 -39.75 6.92
CA PRO A 251 6.99 -39.36 6.09
C PRO A 251 6.96 -37.83 6.02
N PRO A 252 8.11 -37.14 6.21
CA PRO A 252 8.15 -35.72 5.90
C PRO A 252 7.50 -35.60 4.54
N LEU A 253 6.52 -34.70 4.41
CA LEU A 253 6.07 -34.26 3.10
C LEU A 253 7.37 -34.07 2.30
N ASP A 254 7.39 -34.42 1.00
CA ASP A 254 8.32 -33.73 0.12
C ASP A 254 7.88 -32.26 0.19
N LEU A 255 8.38 -31.60 1.24
CA LEU A 255 8.44 -30.18 1.42
C LEU A 255 9.38 -29.83 0.28
N GLU A 256 8.80 -29.59 -0.90
CA GLU A 256 9.36 -28.55 -1.75
C GLU A 256 9.71 -27.44 -0.77
N GLU A 257 11.01 -27.22 -0.54
CA GLU A 257 11.44 -26.25 0.44
C GLU A 257 10.79 -24.95 0.00
N ARG A 258 9.87 -24.43 0.80
CA ARG A 258 9.18 -23.19 0.47
C ARG A 258 9.96 -22.05 1.07
N ASP A 259 10.16 -20.99 0.32
CA ASP A 259 10.87 -19.82 0.78
C ASP A 259 10.02 -19.07 1.84
N ALA A 260 10.53 -17.95 2.34
CA ALA A 260 9.78 -17.12 3.30
C ALA A 260 8.46 -16.55 2.74
N ASN A 261 8.24 -16.66 1.43
CA ASN A 261 7.02 -16.23 0.73
C ASN A 261 6.07 -17.41 0.41
N GLY A 262 6.45 -18.64 0.76
CA GLY A 262 5.64 -19.83 0.52
C GLY A 262 5.81 -20.44 -0.88
N GLU A 263 6.75 -19.95 -1.68
CA GLU A 263 7.03 -20.43 -3.03
C GLU A 263 8.00 -21.61 -3.00
N PRO A 264 7.74 -22.71 -3.73
CA PRO A 264 8.64 -23.85 -3.78
C PRO A 264 9.95 -23.45 -4.45
N PHE A 265 11.08 -23.69 -3.76
CA PHE A 265 12.41 -23.43 -4.30
C PHE A 265 13.32 -24.65 -4.15
N GLN A 266 14.23 -24.79 -5.11
CA GLN A 266 15.27 -25.79 -5.09
C GLN A 266 16.57 -25.15 -4.58
N ARG A 267 17.12 -25.62 -3.47
CA ARG A 267 18.47 -25.20 -3.04
C ARG A 267 19.49 -25.67 -4.06
N LEU A 268 20.20 -24.72 -4.67
CA LEU A 268 21.44 -25.01 -5.38
C LEU A 268 22.49 -25.46 -4.35
N GLU A 269 23.23 -26.55 -4.63
CA GLU A 269 24.26 -27.16 -3.76
C GLU A 269 25.52 -26.29 -3.56
N VAL A 270 25.37 -24.97 -3.45
CA VAL A 270 26.46 -24.00 -3.35
C VAL A 270 26.69 -23.58 -1.88
N PHE A 271 25.72 -23.81 -1.00
CA PHE A 271 25.82 -23.45 0.43
C PHE A 271 26.25 -24.66 1.29
N SER A 272 27.24 -24.43 2.16
CA SER A 272 27.86 -25.45 3.02
C SER A 272 26.85 -26.25 3.88
N LYS A 273 27.15 -27.54 4.12
CA LYS A 273 26.29 -28.48 4.85
C LYS A 273 25.99 -27.99 6.28
N ARG A 274 24.72 -28.02 6.68
CA ARG A 274 24.32 -27.78 8.09
C ARG A 274 25.04 -28.75 9.04
N SER A 275 25.34 -28.28 10.24
CA SER A 275 25.84 -29.08 11.38
C SER A 275 24.76 -29.99 11.99
N THR A 276 23.48 -29.75 11.67
CA THR A 276 22.40 -30.72 11.85
C THR A 276 22.22 -31.50 10.54
N PRO A 277 22.26 -32.85 10.56
CA PRO A 277 22.06 -33.62 9.34
C PRO A 277 20.68 -33.24 8.79
N PRO A 278 20.58 -32.78 7.53
CA PRO A 278 19.29 -32.65 6.89
C PRO A 278 18.62 -34.03 6.96
N VAL A 279 17.33 -34.08 7.27
CA VAL A 279 16.54 -35.27 6.95
C VAL A 279 16.79 -35.46 5.45
N PRO A 280 17.42 -36.57 5.03
CA PRO A 280 17.72 -36.73 3.63
C PRO A 280 16.40 -36.53 2.88
N PRO A 281 16.36 -35.77 1.77
CA PRO A 281 15.28 -35.99 0.82
C PRO A 281 15.23 -37.51 0.65
N CYS A 282 14.04 -38.10 0.57
CA CYS A 282 13.95 -39.47 0.11
C CYS A 282 14.44 -39.50 -1.35
N SER A 283 15.76 -39.36 -1.57
CA SER A 283 16.43 -39.98 -2.69
C SER A 283 15.83 -41.37 -2.72
N PRO A 284 15.29 -41.83 -3.86
CA PRO A 284 14.78 -43.18 -3.94
C PRO A 284 15.95 -44.04 -3.52
N LEU A 285 15.90 -44.52 -2.27
CA LEU A 285 16.84 -45.50 -1.77
C LEU A 285 16.83 -46.50 -2.91
N LYS A 286 18.00 -46.75 -3.53
CA LYS A 286 18.17 -47.90 -4.40
C LYS A 286 17.95 -49.10 -3.51
N GLY A 287 16.68 -49.36 -3.21
CA GLY A 287 16.22 -50.44 -2.42
C GLY A 287 16.56 -51.70 -3.18
N PRO A 288 16.65 -52.83 -2.49
CA PRO A 288 16.83 -54.12 -3.14
C PRO A 288 15.84 -54.24 -4.31
N GLU A 289 16.34 -54.69 -5.45
CA GLU A 289 15.53 -54.95 -6.63
C GLU A 289 14.37 -55.85 -6.23
N TRP A 290 13.15 -55.46 -6.60
CA TRP A 290 11.97 -56.23 -6.24
C TRP A 290 11.95 -57.49 -7.09
N PRO A 291 11.76 -58.69 -6.49
CA PRO A 291 11.55 -59.92 -7.24
C PRO A 291 10.41 -59.75 -8.24
N GLU A 292 10.53 -60.42 -9.37
CA GLU A 292 9.57 -60.31 -10.48
C GLU A 292 8.16 -60.67 -10.01
N GLU A 293 8.01 -61.68 -9.15
CA GLU A 293 6.72 -62.13 -8.62
C GLU A 293 6.06 -61.06 -7.73
N ALA A 294 6.86 -60.26 -7.02
CA ALA A 294 6.36 -59.15 -6.22
C ALA A 294 5.94 -57.98 -7.12
N MET A 295 6.72 -57.68 -8.16
CA MET A 295 6.37 -56.65 -9.15
C MET A 295 5.09 -56.99 -9.90
N VAL A 296 4.95 -58.23 -10.40
CA VAL A 296 3.76 -58.71 -11.10
C VAL A 296 2.54 -58.64 -10.18
N ALA A 297 2.66 -59.07 -8.92
CA ALA A 297 1.55 -59.01 -7.96
C ALA A 297 1.12 -57.58 -7.62
N LEU A 298 2.09 -56.65 -7.50
CA LEU A 298 1.79 -55.23 -7.26
C LEU A 298 1.07 -54.63 -8.46
N ILE A 299 1.59 -54.81 -9.69
CA ILE A 299 0.98 -54.26 -10.92
C ILE A 299 -0.41 -54.85 -11.14
N SER A 300 -0.55 -56.18 -11.02
CA SER A 300 -1.85 -56.86 -11.15
C SER A 300 -2.86 -56.37 -10.11
N GLY A 301 -2.41 -56.12 -8.88
CA GLY A 301 -3.24 -55.57 -7.81
C GLY A 301 -3.64 -54.11 -8.04
N LEU A 302 -2.73 -53.28 -8.54
CA LEU A 302 -3.01 -51.87 -8.89
C LEU A 302 -4.02 -51.77 -10.04
N GLU A 303 -3.91 -52.64 -11.03
CA GLU A 303 -4.86 -52.73 -12.15
C GLU A 303 -6.23 -53.25 -11.71
N ALA A 304 -6.27 -54.38 -11.00
CA ALA A 304 -7.52 -55.04 -10.60
C ALA A 304 -8.32 -54.27 -9.54
N TYR A 305 -7.65 -53.50 -8.68
CA TYR A 305 -8.27 -52.81 -7.55
C TYR A 305 -8.19 -51.28 -7.62
N ALA A 306 -7.89 -50.72 -8.80
CA ALA A 306 -7.74 -49.28 -9.01
C ALA A 306 -8.89 -48.46 -8.38
N GLY A 307 -8.52 -47.46 -7.57
CA GLY A 307 -9.45 -46.59 -6.85
C GLY A 307 -9.00 -46.30 -5.40
N PRO A 308 -9.87 -45.64 -4.60
CA PRO A 308 -9.52 -45.11 -3.29
C PRO A 308 -8.96 -46.14 -2.29
N PHE A 309 -9.42 -47.39 -2.37
CA PHE A 309 -9.09 -48.47 -1.44
C PHE A 309 -8.14 -49.53 -2.05
N VAL A 310 -7.37 -49.16 -3.08
CA VAL A 310 -6.50 -50.07 -3.83
C VAL A 310 -5.51 -50.79 -2.92
N PHE A 311 -4.87 -50.07 -2.00
CA PHE A 311 -3.86 -50.64 -1.10
C PHE A 311 -4.47 -51.62 -0.09
N GLU A 312 -5.62 -51.30 0.51
CA GLU A 312 -6.29 -52.21 1.44
C GLU A 312 -6.71 -53.52 0.77
N ARG A 313 -7.11 -53.46 -0.50
CA ARG A 313 -7.44 -54.64 -1.30
C ARG A 313 -6.19 -55.45 -1.65
N ILE A 314 -5.10 -54.78 -2.03
CA ILE A 314 -3.78 -55.41 -2.25
C ILE A 314 -3.30 -56.11 -0.97
N PHE A 315 -3.39 -55.46 0.20
CA PHE A 315 -3.00 -56.07 1.47
C PHE A 315 -3.77 -57.36 1.74
N LYS A 316 -5.09 -57.34 1.54
CA LYS A 316 -5.95 -58.51 1.74
C LYS A 316 -5.67 -59.66 0.77
N LYS A 317 -5.21 -59.37 -0.45
CA LYS A 317 -5.01 -60.39 -1.49
C LYS A 317 -3.58 -60.94 -1.51
N TYR A 318 -2.57 -60.07 -1.43
CA TYR A 318 -1.18 -60.41 -1.73
C TYR A 318 -0.22 -60.31 -0.53
N CYS A 319 -0.65 -59.74 0.61
CA CYS A 319 0.19 -59.61 1.82
C CYS A 319 -0.13 -60.64 2.92
N LYS A 320 -1.00 -61.62 2.66
CA LYS A 320 -1.30 -62.75 3.57
C LYS A 320 -0.10 -63.73 3.66
N PRO A 321 -0.10 -64.68 4.62
CA PRO A 321 0.88 -65.78 4.64
C PRO A 321 0.98 -66.47 3.28
N GLY A 322 2.22 -66.62 2.77
CA GLY A 322 2.50 -67.17 1.45
C GLY A 322 2.33 -66.18 0.27
N GLY A 323 1.85 -64.96 0.52
CA GLY A 323 1.71 -63.93 -0.51
C GLY A 323 3.05 -63.27 -0.89
N SER A 324 3.20 -62.94 -2.17
CA SER A 324 4.42 -62.33 -2.74
C SER A 324 4.71 -60.93 -2.20
N LEU A 325 3.71 -60.22 -1.68
CA LEU A 325 3.87 -58.87 -1.11
C LEU A 325 3.96 -58.86 0.43
N ARG A 326 4.04 -60.02 1.08
CA ARG A 326 4.03 -60.13 2.55
C ARG A 326 5.23 -59.47 3.24
N ASN A 327 6.35 -59.30 2.55
CA ASN A 327 7.58 -58.76 3.13
C ASN A 327 7.69 -57.23 3.04
N TYR A 328 6.78 -56.57 2.33
CA TYR A 328 6.83 -55.14 2.08
C TYR A 328 5.93 -54.36 3.04
N SER A 329 6.42 -53.19 3.45
CA SER A 329 5.68 -52.23 4.28
C SER A 329 4.68 -51.42 3.44
N VAL A 330 3.82 -50.65 4.10
CA VAL A 330 2.90 -49.73 3.42
C VAL A 330 3.69 -48.69 2.61
N LEU A 331 4.80 -48.18 3.16
CA LEU A 331 5.66 -47.21 2.48
C LEU A 331 6.27 -47.82 1.22
N ASP A 332 6.82 -49.03 1.30
CA ASP A 332 7.43 -49.71 0.16
C ASP A 332 6.43 -49.90 -0.98
N LEU A 333 5.22 -50.34 -0.65
CA LEU A 333 4.14 -50.58 -1.62
C LEU A 333 3.64 -49.27 -2.23
N ALA A 334 3.46 -48.22 -1.43
CA ALA A 334 3.00 -46.91 -1.89
C ALA A 334 4.04 -46.22 -2.78
N SER A 335 5.30 -46.19 -2.37
CA SER A 335 6.39 -45.60 -3.15
C SER A 335 6.59 -46.33 -4.47
N LYS A 336 6.56 -47.67 -4.47
CA LYS A 336 6.72 -48.46 -5.70
C LYS A 336 5.54 -48.28 -6.67
N ALA A 337 4.33 -48.13 -6.15
CA ALA A 337 3.14 -47.81 -6.94
C ALA A 337 3.22 -46.40 -7.55
N ALA A 338 3.68 -45.41 -6.78
CA ALA A 338 3.91 -44.05 -7.25
C ALA A 338 4.98 -44.00 -8.36
N ASP A 339 6.12 -44.68 -8.16
CA ASP A 339 7.18 -44.82 -9.17
C ASP A 339 6.68 -45.48 -10.46
N PHE A 340 5.85 -46.52 -10.33
CA PHE A 340 5.25 -47.18 -11.47
C PHE A 340 4.29 -46.25 -12.23
N LYS A 341 3.40 -45.56 -11.51
CA LYS A 341 2.48 -44.58 -12.11
C LYS A 341 3.25 -43.45 -12.81
N ALA A 342 4.29 -42.91 -12.18
CA ALA A 342 5.11 -41.84 -12.74
C ALA A 342 5.85 -42.27 -14.02
N ARG A 343 6.37 -43.50 -14.06
CA ARG A 343 6.97 -44.08 -15.28
C ARG A 343 5.93 -44.28 -16.37
N MET A 344 4.79 -44.89 -16.06
CA MET A 344 3.70 -45.06 -17.03
C MET A 344 3.21 -43.73 -17.61
N ILE A 345 3.11 -42.67 -16.78
CA ILE A 345 2.75 -41.34 -17.25
C ILE A 345 3.80 -40.73 -18.17
N ARG A 346 5.08 -40.90 -17.85
CA ARG A 346 6.19 -40.39 -18.66
C ARG A 346 6.29 -41.10 -20.00
N ASP A 347 6.19 -42.43 -19.99
CA ASP A 347 6.49 -43.27 -21.16
C ASP A 347 5.30 -43.31 -22.15
N PHE A 348 4.06 -43.18 -21.67
CA PHE A 348 2.85 -43.32 -22.48
C PHE A 348 1.93 -42.07 -22.52
N GLY A 349 2.28 -41.01 -21.77
CA GLY A 349 1.67 -39.68 -21.89
C GLY A 349 0.15 -39.65 -21.72
N LYS A 350 -0.58 -39.16 -22.73
CA LYS A 350 -2.06 -39.06 -22.73
C LYS A 350 -2.77 -40.39 -23.06
N HIS A 351 -2.04 -41.41 -23.51
CA HIS A 351 -2.58 -42.71 -23.94
C HIS A 351 -2.58 -43.79 -22.85
N ASN A 352 -2.32 -43.41 -21.59
CA ASN A 352 -2.31 -44.36 -20.48
C ASN A 352 -3.69 -44.99 -20.26
N ALA A 353 -3.69 -46.28 -19.91
CA ALA A 353 -4.90 -47.00 -19.54
C ALA A 353 -5.66 -46.26 -18.42
N ILE A 354 -6.99 -46.21 -18.51
CA ILE A 354 -7.89 -45.45 -17.62
C ILE A 354 -7.65 -45.78 -16.13
N TRP A 355 -7.22 -47.01 -15.83
CA TRP A 355 -6.93 -47.45 -14.47
C TRP A 355 -5.67 -46.81 -13.87
N VAL A 356 -4.64 -46.47 -14.67
CA VAL A 356 -3.41 -45.80 -14.19
C VAL A 356 -3.71 -44.42 -13.60
N LYS A 357 -4.73 -43.73 -14.15
CA LYS A 357 -5.20 -42.45 -13.60
C LYS A 357 -5.94 -42.61 -12.26
N ARG A 358 -6.51 -43.79 -12.00
CA ARG A 358 -7.26 -44.13 -10.77
C ARG A 358 -6.38 -44.72 -9.67
N VAL A 359 -5.13 -45.07 -9.97
CA VAL A 359 -4.13 -45.41 -8.95
C VAL A 359 -3.71 -44.12 -8.26
N PRO A 360 -3.71 -44.04 -6.92
CA PRO A 360 -3.25 -42.85 -6.22
C PRO A 360 -1.80 -42.49 -6.59
N SER A 361 -1.51 -41.21 -6.89
CA SER A 361 -0.14 -40.73 -7.16
C SER A 361 0.75 -40.79 -5.93
N SER A 362 0.13 -40.74 -4.75
CA SER A 362 0.74 -40.99 -3.47
C SER A 362 -0.30 -41.64 -2.54
N TRP A 363 0.15 -42.20 -1.42
CA TRP A 363 -0.75 -42.63 -0.34
C TRP A 363 -1.55 -41.47 0.28
N GLU A 364 -1.22 -40.22 -0.09
CA GLU A 364 -1.76 -38.97 0.44
C GLU A 364 -3.00 -38.47 -0.29
N GLU A 365 -3.35 -39.04 -1.45
CA GLU A 365 -4.59 -38.69 -2.14
C GLU A 365 -5.77 -39.11 -1.25
N VAL A 366 -6.37 -38.13 -0.60
CA VAL A 366 -7.65 -38.26 0.09
C VAL A 366 -8.70 -38.34 -1.01
N PRO A 367 -9.46 -39.45 -1.12
CA PRO A 367 -10.55 -39.50 -2.08
C PRO A 367 -11.57 -38.40 -1.74
N GLU A 368 -11.95 -37.61 -2.75
CA GLU A 368 -13.11 -36.69 -2.67
C GLU A 368 -14.40 -37.45 -2.38
#